data_AF-A0A0C9WQW6-F1
#
_entry.id   AF-A0A0C9WQW6-F1
#
_cell.length_a   1.000
_cell.length_b   1.000
_cell.length_c   1.000
_cell.angle_alpha   90.00
_cell.angle_beta   90.00
_cell.angle_gamma   90.00
#
_symmetry.space_group_name_H-M   'P 1'
#
loop_
_entity.id
_entity.type
_entity.pdbx_description
1 polymer ?
#
loop_
_entity_poly.entity_id
_entity_poly.type
_entity_poly.pdbx_seq_one_letter_code
_entity_poly.pdbx_strand_id
1 'polypeptide(L)'
;MVFQLFKKILFFVASELHFYILVPLQKILSSVGLLRPLLPNQQGRRYACGILTSTSLEENYRHVLDFIALREMLDCPDKNSFWLCAEDFRSARGSAFPPASNRIPPKFEEAYEMETTTSTSIDDLDDFLGVYLQRVKKLAGRLTSDDTLYLVVSGHGTLRGCLLVGDDFDFIEGWPSSFKIVVEGCKADVHLVTSARLPGNWASPRWSFFSVAREERE
;
A
#
# COMPACT_ATOMS: atom_id res chain seq x y z
N MET A 1 -18.72 0.33 -23.79
CA MET A 1 -18.67 1.81 -23.81
C MET A 1 -18.99 2.45 -22.45
N VAL A 2 -20.05 2.01 -21.76
CA VAL A 2 -20.46 2.54 -20.44
C VAL A 2 -19.34 2.43 -19.38
N PHE A 3 -18.64 1.29 -19.32
CA PHE A 3 -17.53 1.05 -18.36
C PHE A 3 -16.33 2.01 -18.48
N GLN A 4 -16.05 2.50 -19.69
CA GLN A 4 -14.96 3.45 -19.94
C GLN A 4 -15.34 4.87 -19.52
N LEU A 5 -16.63 5.22 -19.63
CA LEU A 5 -17.18 6.49 -19.16
C LEU A 5 -17.16 6.56 -17.62
N PHE A 6 -17.49 5.46 -16.93
CA PHE A 6 -17.46 5.38 -15.48
C PHE A 6 -16.05 5.42 -14.88
N LYS A 7 -15.05 4.78 -15.52
CA LYS A 7 -13.63 4.94 -15.13
C LYS A 7 -13.19 6.41 -15.21
N LYS A 8 -13.62 7.14 -16.23
CA LYS A 8 -13.29 8.57 -16.38
C LYS A 8 -13.97 9.44 -15.33
N ILE A 9 -15.23 9.16 -14.98
CA ILE A 9 -15.97 9.93 -13.95
C ILE A 9 -15.40 9.66 -12.55
N LEU A 10 -15.09 8.40 -12.20
CA LEU A 10 -14.46 8.05 -10.92
C LEU A 10 -13.12 8.76 -10.73
N PHE A 11 -12.35 8.87 -11.82
CA PHE A 11 -11.04 9.51 -11.80
C PHE A 11 -11.14 11.04 -11.80
N PHE A 12 -12.10 11.62 -12.53
CA PHE A 12 -12.32 13.08 -12.55
C PHE A 12 -12.77 13.60 -11.19
N VAL A 13 -13.62 12.84 -10.48
CA VAL A 13 -14.04 13.19 -9.11
C VAL A 13 -12.91 12.95 -8.11
N ALA A 14 -12.06 11.93 -8.29
CA ALA A 14 -10.89 11.73 -7.43
C ALA A 14 -9.79 12.77 -7.65
N SER A 15 -9.63 13.30 -8.87
CA SER A 15 -8.57 14.26 -9.21
C SER A 15 -8.94 15.73 -8.95
N GLU A 16 -10.23 16.10 -8.96
CA GLU A 16 -10.67 17.50 -8.76
C GLU A 16 -11.34 17.74 -7.39
N LEU A 17 -11.79 16.69 -6.69
CA LEU A 17 -12.47 16.79 -5.39
C LEU A 17 -11.65 16.12 -4.28
N HIS A 18 -10.44 16.63 -4.09
CA HIS A 18 -9.40 16.00 -3.27
C HIS A 18 -9.70 15.83 -1.77
N PHE A 19 -10.77 16.43 -1.20
CA PHE A 19 -11.01 16.31 0.25
C PHE A 19 -12.46 16.17 0.73
N TYR A 20 -13.47 16.28 -0.15
CA TYR A 20 -14.87 16.44 0.33
C TYR A 20 -15.77 15.21 0.20
N ILE A 21 -15.37 14.14 -0.51
CA ILE A 21 -16.31 13.05 -0.86
C ILE A 21 -15.77 11.64 -0.58
N LEU A 22 -14.79 11.45 0.31
CA LEU A 22 -14.33 10.08 0.60
C LEU A 22 -15.43 9.20 1.25
N VAL A 23 -16.26 9.77 2.13
CA VAL A 23 -17.31 9.01 2.85
C VAL A 23 -18.55 8.68 1.98
N PRO A 24 -19.10 9.61 1.16
CA PRO A 24 -20.22 9.28 0.29
C PRO A 24 -19.81 8.35 -0.86
N LEU A 25 -18.59 8.46 -1.39
CA LEU A 25 -18.10 7.56 -2.44
C LEU A 25 -17.90 6.13 -1.92
N GLN A 26 -17.49 5.92 -0.68
CA GLN A 26 -17.40 4.60 -0.06
C GLN A 26 -18.78 3.89 -0.03
N LYS A 27 -19.83 4.64 0.33
CA LYS A 27 -21.23 4.15 0.27
C LYS A 27 -21.68 3.87 -1.17
N ILE A 28 -21.33 4.74 -2.12
CA ILE A 28 -21.70 4.53 -3.53
C ILE A 28 -20.94 3.35 -4.15
N LEU A 29 -19.63 3.23 -3.92
CA LEU A 29 -18.79 2.16 -4.47
C LEU A 29 -19.08 0.79 -3.86
N SER A 30 -19.46 0.73 -2.59
CA SER A 30 -20.00 -0.48 -1.97
C SER A 30 -21.37 -0.87 -2.55
N SER A 31 -22.22 0.09 -2.92
CA SER A 31 -23.54 -0.17 -3.54
C SER A 31 -23.49 -0.51 -5.04
N VAL A 32 -22.45 -0.10 -5.76
CA VAL A 32 -22.29 -0.33 -7.22
C VAL A 32 -21.51 -1.61 -7.54
N GLY A 33 -21.03 -2.35 -6.53
CA GLY A 33 -20.39 -3.67 -6.73
C GLY A 33 -19.00 -3.64 -7.38
N LEU A 34 -18.40 -2.45 -7.56
CA LEU A 34 -17.05 -2.26 -8.11
C LEU A 34 -15.94 -2.65 -7.11
N LEU A 35 -16.25 -2.70 -5.80
CA LEU A 35 -15.36 -3.16 -4.73
C LEU A 35 -15.62 -4.62 -4.31
N ARG A 36 -16.50 -5.36 -5.00
CA ARG A 36 -16.78 -6.77 -4.67
C ARG A 36 -15.54 -7.69 -4.58
N PRO A 37 -14.46 -7.50 -5.36
CA PRO A 37 -13.25 -8.32 -5.21
C PRO A 37 -12.43 -7.98 -3.96
N LEU A 38 -12.58 -6.76 -3.42
CA LEU A 38 -11.94 -6.30 -2.18
C LEU A 38 -12.83 -6.53 -0.94
N LEU A 39 -14.04 -7.05 -1.14
CA LEU A 39 -14.99 -7.42 -0.09
C LEU A 39 -15.26 -8.94 -0.18
N PRO A 40 -14.43 -9.83 0.39
CA PRO A 40 -14.64 -11.27 0.35
C PRO A 40 -15.58 -11.74 1.47
N ASN A 41 -16.07 -12.98 1.31
CA ASN A 41 -17.00 -13.71 2.18
C ASN A 41 -16.86 -13.39 3.68
N GLN A 42 -17.97 -13.01 4.31
CA GLN A 42 -18.06 -12.46 5.67
C GLN A 42 -17.72 -13.41 6.85
N GLN A 43 -17.02 -14.51 6.62
CA GLN A 43 -16.75 -15.49 7.68
C GLN A 43 -15.32 -15.44 8.26
N GLY A 44 -14.39 -14.80 7.54
CA GLY A 44 -12.96 -14.76 7.90
C GLY A 44 -12.48 -13.53 8.66
N ARG A 45 -11.36 -13.65 9.39
CA ARG A 45 -10.63 -12.46 9.90
C ARG A 45 -9.76 -11.87 8.79
N ARG A 46 -9.71 -10.55 8.75
CA ARG A 46 -8.91 -9.78 7.79
C ARG A 46 -7.64 -9.28 8.46
N TYR A 47 -6.54 -9.35 7.72
CA TYR A 47 -5.23 -8.88 8.12
C TYR A 47 -4.64 -8.00 7.02
N ALA A 48 -3.95 -6.92 7.38
CA ALA A 48 -3.31 -6.03 6.40
C ALA A 48 -1.87 -5.69 6.80
N CYS A 49 -0.95 -5.83 5.87
CA CYS A 49 0.46 -5.49 6.03
C CYS A 49 0.80 -4.42 5.00
N GLY A 50 0.99 -3.18 5.42
CA GLY A 50 1.36 -2.08 4.54
C GLY A 50 2.83 -1.75 4.62
N ILE A 51 3.44 -1.46 3.46
CA ILE A 51 4.72 -0.75 3.37
C ILE A 51 4.60 0.41 2.38
N LEU A 52 5.02 1.60 2.84
CA LEU A 52 5.34 2.73 1.97
C LEU A 52 6.86 2.76 1.81
N THR A 53 7.33 2.54 0.57
CA THR A 53 8.76 2.35 0.30
C THR A 53 9.50 3.61 -0.09
N SER A 54 8.79 4.72 -0.33
CA SER A 54 9.41 6.00 -0.61
C SER A 54 9.88 6.66 0.69
N THR A 55 11.15 7.08 0.74
CA THR A 55 11.70 7.88 1.84
C THR A 55 11.44 9.38 1.62
N SER A 56 11.60 9.92 0.41
CA SER A 56 11.26 11.33 0.12
C SER A 56 9.74 11.59 0.05
N LEU A 57 9.07 11.72 1.21
CA LEU A 57 7.61 11.80 1.31
C LEU A 57 7.00 13.06 0.65
N GLU A 58 7.69 14.20 0.69
CA GLU A 58 7.21 15.46 0.11
C GLU A 58 7.13 15.40 -1.42
N GLU A 59 8.14 14.81 -2.06
CA GLU A 59 8.20 14.66 -3.52
C GLU A 59 7.26 13.54 -4.00
N ASN A 60 6.98 12.59 -3.12
CA ASN A 60 6.21 11.37 -3.42
C ASN A 60 4.83 11.34 -2.76
N TYR A 61 4.26 12.52 -2.54
CA TYR A 61 2.97 12.73 -1.86
C TYR A 61 1.82 11.89 -2.41
N ARG A 62 1.83 11.56 -3.70
CA ARG A 62 0.81 10.68 -4.30
C ARG A 62 0.82 9.28 -3.69
N HIS A 63 1.99 8.68 -3.51
CA HIS A 63 2.12 7.35 -2.92
C HIS A 63 1.69 7.37 -1.45
N VAL A 64 2.00 8.44 -0.73
CA VAL A 64 1.52 8.68 0.63
C VAL A 64 0.00 8.66 0.71
N LEU A 65 -0.67 9.43 -0.18
CA LEU A 65 -2.13 9.49 -0.21
C LEU A 65 -2.75 8.14 -0.57
N ASP A 66 -2.20 7.45 -1.57
CA ASP A 66 -2.67 6.12 -1.96
C ASP A 66 -2.52 5.12 -0.78
N PHE A 67 -1.40 5.19 -0.05
CA PHE A 67 -1.15 4.36 1.13
C PHE A 67 -2.17 4.61 2.26
N ILE A 68 -2.46 5.89 2.56
CA ILE A 68 -3.49 6.27 3.55
C ILE A 68 -4.87 5.81 3.09
N ALA A 69 -5.23 6.05 1.83
CA ALA A 69 -6.53 5.66 1.28
C ALA A 69 -6.72 4.14 1.34
N LEU A 70 -5.69 3.36 1.00
CA LEU A 70 -5.73 1.89 1.07
C LEU A 70 -5.91 1.40 2.51
N ARG A 71 -5.25 2.03 3.49
CA ARG A 71 -5.46 1.73 4.91
C ARG A 71 -6.92 1.92 5.32
N GLU A 72 -7.47 3.10 5.06
CA GLU A 72 -8.85 3.45 5.42
C GLU A 72 -9.88 2.59 4.67
N MET A 73 -9.59 2.20 3.42
CA MET A 73 -10.47 1.35 2.62
C MET A 73 -10.51 -0.09 3.11
N LEU A 74 -9.37 -0.65 3.54
CA LEU A 74 -9.32 -2.03 4.04
C LEU A 74 -9.96 -2.14 5.42
N ASP A 75 -9.88 -1.09 6.25
CA ASP A 75 -10.52 -1.01 7.57
C ASP A 75 -10.24 -2.28 8.40
N CYS A 76 -8.97 -2.67 8.43
CA CYS A 76 -8.49 -3.78 9.24
C CYS A 76 -8.24 -3.30 10.67
N PRO A 77 -8.68 -4.05 11.70
CA PRO A 77 -8.39 -3.70 13.10
C PRO A 77 -6.89 -3.62 13.34
N ASP A 78 -6.42 -2.66 14.17
CA ASP A 78 -4.99 -2.47 14.47
C ASP A 78 -4.30 -3.77 14.95
N LYS A 79 -4.97 -4.58 15.78
CA LYS A 79 -4.45 -5.90 16.22
C LYS A 79 -4.17 -6.90 15.09
N ASN A 80 -4.73 -6.67 13.91
CA ASN A 80 -4.61 -7.50 12.72
C ASN A 80 -3.87 -6.78 11.58
N SER A 81 -3.37 -5.57 11.80
CA SER A 81 -2.68 -4.83 10.75
C SER A 81 -1.49 -4.05 11.25
N PHE A 82 -0.44 -4.00 10.44
CA PHE A 82 0.67 -3.10 10.65
C PHE A 82 1.00 -2.38 9.35
N TRP A 83 1.51 -1.16 9.48
CA TRP A 83 1.74 -0.27 8.35
C TRP A 83 3.06 0.46 8.56
N LEU A 84 4.09 0.08 7.79
CA LEU A 84 5.44 0.59 7.90
C LEU A 84 5.69 1.73 6.91
N CYS A 85 6.38 2.75 7.41
CA CYS A 85 6.91 3.86 6.63
C CYS A 85 8.29 4.21 7.20
N ALA A 86 9.25 4.49 6.33
CA ALA A 86 10.61 4.82 6.72
C ALA A 86 10.70 6.18 7.43
N GLU A 87 9.78 7.10 7.14
CA GLU A 87 9.77 8.44 7.74
C GLU A 87 8.46 8.70 8.51
N ASP A 88 8.55 9.42 9.65
CA ASP A 88 7.36 9.89 10.33
C ASP A 88 6.72 11.03 9.51
N PHE A 89 5.53 10.77 8.97
CA PHE A 89 4.68 11.76 8.29
C PHE A 89 4.48 13.07 9.07
N ARG A 90 4.60 13.03 10.39
CA ARG A 90 4.45 14.21 11.27
C ARG A 90 5.75 14.99 11.42
N SER A 91 6.88 14.35 11.16
CA SER A 91 8.23 14.93 11.24
C SER A 91 8.70 15.55 9.93
N ALA A 92 8.12 15.14 8.79
CA ALA A 92 8.29 15.79 7.49
C ALA A 92 7.96 17.29 7.63
N ARG A 93 9.01 18.11 7.68
CA ARG A 93 8.94 19.53 8.04
C ARG A 93 8.28 20.34 6.93
N GLY A 94 6.97 20.48 7.03
CA GLY A 94 6.25 21.54 6.33
C GLY A 94 4.99 21.08 5.62
N SER A 95 3.91 20.88 6.39
CA SER A 95 2.56 21.32 5.97
C SER A 95 2.10 20.91 4.55
N ALA A 96 2.50 19.76 4.02
CA ALA A 96 1.95 19.24 2.77
C ALA A 96 0.67 18.44 2.97
N PHE A 97 0.28 18.15 4.22
CA PHE A 97 -1.09 17.77 4.53
C PHE A 97 -1.95 19.04 4.50
N PRO A 98 -2.93 19.17 3.59
CA PRO A 98 -3.72 20.38 3.51
C PRO A 98 -4.38 20.67 4.87
N PRO A 99 -4.31 21.91 5.36
CA PRO A 99 -4.78 22.32 6.69
C PRO A 99 -6.32 22.21 6.86
N ALA A 100 -7.04 21.71 5.85
CA ALA A 100 -8.49 21.56 5.85
C ALA A 100 -8.97 20.22 6.44
N SER A 101 -8.06 19.31 6.78
CA SER A 101 -8.40 18.04 7.43
C SER A 101 -8.19 18.17 8.94
N ASN A 102 -9.27 18.42 9.70
CA ASN A 102 -9.29 18.24 11.16
C ASN A 102 -8.97 16.79 11.60
N ARG A 103 -8.65 15.87 10.67
CA ARG A 103 -8.21 14.52 10.97
C ARG A 103 -6.69 14.51 11.07
N ILE A 104 -6.22 14.25 12.28
CA ILE A 104 -4.85 13.85 12.57
C ILE A 104 -4.50 12.67 11.63
N PRO A 105 -3.35 12.70 10.92
CA PRO A 105 -2.93 11.58 10.09
C PRO A 105 -2.96 10.29 10.92
N PRO A 106 -3.47 9.18 10.34
CA PRO A 106 -3.53 7.90 11.04
C PRO A 106 -2.16 7.58 11.65
N LYS A 107 -2.13 7.12 12.91
CA LYS A 107 -0.88 6.71 13.54
C LYS A 107 -0.37 5.49 12.78
N PHE A 108 0.69 5.64 11.99
CA PHE A 108 1.41 4.53 11.38
C PHE A 108 2.33 3.95 12.46
N GLU A 109 2.33 2.62 12.60
CA GLU A 109 3.08 1.95 13.66
C GLU A 109 4.54 1.82 13.23
N GLU A 110 5.42 2.46 14.02
CA GLU A 110 6.87 2.50 13.88
C GLU A 110 7.35 3.17 12.58
N ALA A 111 7.59 4.49 12.68
CA ALA A 111 8.69 5.07 11.93
C ALA A 111 9.91 4.23 12.32
N TYR A 112 10.46 3.48 11.37
CA TYR A 112 11.76 2.88 11.56
C TYR A 112 12.70 4.07 11.71
N GLU A 113 13.16 4.35 12.94
CA GLU A 113 14.14 5.42 13.20
C GLU A 113 15.45 5.01 12.51
N MET A 114 15.54 5.29 11.21
CA MET A 114 16.82 5.28 10.51
C MET A 114 17.68 6.29 11.24
N GLU A 115 18.84 5.86 11.75
CA GLU A 115 19.71 6.72 12.54
C GLU A 115 19.95 8.00 11.74
N THR A 116 19.53 9.14 12.31
CA THR A 116 19.50 10.46 11.67
C THR A 116 20.91 10.99 11.42
N THR A 117 21.65 10.32 10.55
CA THR A 117 22.77 10.88 9.81
C THR A 117 22.22 11.28 8.45
N THR A 118 22.76 12.36 7.90
CA THR A 118 22.25 13.09 6.72
C THR A 118 22.16 12.30 5.40
N SER A 119 22.34 10.99 5.43
CA SER A 119 22.19 10.06 4.32
C SER A 119 21.62 8.74 4.85
N THR A 120 20.42 8.36 4.42
CA THR A 120 19.90 7.02 4.64
C THR A 120 20.86 6.02 4.00
N SER A 121 21.44 5.11 4.79
CA SER A 121 22.37 4.14 4.21
C SER A 121 21.61 3.05 3.45
N ILE A 122 22.25 2.44 2.46
CA ILE A 122 21.71 1.26 1.77
C ILE A 122 21.37 0.14 2.77
N ASP A 123 22.15 0.00 3.84
CA ASP A 123 21.94 -1.00 4.90
C ASP A 123 20.64 -0.71 5.66
N ASP A 124 20.33 0.56 5.95
CA ASP A 124 19.07 0.95 6.61
C ASP A 124 17.84 0.60 5.74
N LEU A 125 17.96 0.78 4.42
CA LEU A 125 16.90 0.43 3.48
C LEU A 125 16.67 -1.08 3.41
N ASP A 126 17.75 -1.86 3.43
CA ASP A 126 17.68 -3.32 3.43
C ASP A 126 17.06 -3.84 4.73
N ASP A 127 17.47 -3.28 5.87
CA ASP A 127 16.89 -3.58 7.17
C ASP A 127 15.40 -3.21 7.22
N PHE A 128 15.02 -2.04 6.70
CA PHE A 128 13.62 -1.61 6.64
C PHE A 128 12.74 -2.59 5.84
N LEU A 129 13.19 -2.97 4.64
CA LEU A 129 12.49 -3.98 3.83
C LEU A 129 12.50 -5.35 4.53
N GLY A 130 13.62 -5.71 5.15
CA GLY A 130 13.80 -6.94 5.91
C GLY A 130 12.81 -7.06 7.07
N VAL A 131 12.63 -6.00 7.85
CA VAL A 131 11.66 -5.92 8.96
C VAL A 131 10.25 -6.15 8.44
N TYR A 132 9.85 -5.49 7.35
CA TYR A 132 8.55 -5.70 6.72
C TYR A 132 8.34 -7.18 6.34
N LEU A 133 9.29 -7.74 5.59
CA LEU A 133 9.23 -9.11 5.10
C LEU A 133 9.19 -10.14 6.25
N GLN A 134 9.97 -9.93 7.30
CA GLN A 134 9.96 -10.79 8.49
C GLN A 134 8.61 -10.75 9.22
N ARG A 135 8.01 -9.57 9.39
CA ARG A 135 6.69 -9.43 10.03
C ARG A 135 5.60 -10.10 9.21
N VAL A 136 5.61 -9.90 7.88
CA VAL A 136 4.69 -10.59 6.96
C VAL A 136 4.83 -12.10 7.13
N LYS A 137 6.05 -12.64 7.07
CA LYS A 137 6.29 -14.09 7.20
C LYS A 137 5.77 -14.66 8.52
N LYS A 138 6.04 -13.96 9.62
CA LYS A 138 5.58 -14.36 10.96
C LYS A 138 4.05 -14.34 11.06
N LEU A 139 3.39 -13.36 10.47
CA LEU A 139 1.94 -13.27 10.43
C LEU A 139 1.35 -14.37 9.54
N ALA A 140 1.82 -14.48 8.30
CA ALA A 140 1.37 -15.45 7.30
C ALA A 140 1.42 -16.90 7.81
N GLY A 141 2.45 -17.26 8.58
CA GLY A 141 2.60 -18.59 9.19
C GLY A 141 1.56 -18.93 10.27
N ARG A 142 0.77 -17.96 10.74
CA ARG A 142 -0.28 -18.14 11.77
C ARG A 142 -1.69 -18.12 11.20
N LEU A 143 -1.84 -17.78 9.92
CA LEU A 143 -3.15 -17.63 9.29
C LEU A 143 -3.73 -18.98 8.87
N THR A 144 -5.06 -19.04 8.87
CA THR A 144 -5.85 -20.21 8.49
C THR A 144 -6.52 -19.99 7.12
N SER A 145 -7.11 -21.06 6.56
CA SER A 145 -7.83 -20.99 5.28
C SER A 145 -9.05 -20.08 5.29
N ASP A 146 -9.57 -19.76 6.47
CA ASP A 146 -10.71 -18.87 6.64
C ASP A 146 -10.27 -17.41 6.70
N ASP A 147 -8.98 -17.11 6.88
CA ASP A 147 -8.48 -15.75 7.00
C ASP A 147 -8.12 -15.15 5.61
N THR A 148 -8.04 -13.82 5.55
CA THR A 148 -7.57 -13.07 4.37
C THR A 148 -6.41 -12.16 4.74
N LEU A 149 -5.33 -12.18 3.95
CA LEU A 149 -4.15 -11.36 4.10
C LEU A 149 -4.01 -10.37 2.93
N TYR A 150 -4.07 -9.08 3.23
CA TYR A 150 -3.76 -8.01 2.29
C TYR A 150 -2.30 -7.59 2.46
N LEU A 151 -1.50 -7.80 1.42
CA LEU A 151 -0.17 -7.18 1.29
C LEU A 151 -0.36 -5.86 0.54
N VAL A 152 -0.08 -4.74 1.20
CA VAL A 152 -0.21 -3.41 0.62
C VAL A 152 1.18 -2.84 0.37
N VAL A 153 1.46 -2.53 -0.88
CA VAL A 153 2.76 -2.00 -1.30
C VAL A 153 2.54 -0.68 -2.03
N SER A 154 3.07 0.40 -1.47
CA SER A 154 3.00 1.73 -2.07
C SER A 154 4.40 2.31 -2.26
N GLY A 155 4.63 2.94 -3.41
CA GLY A 155 5.94 3.48 -3.78
C GLY A 155 6.19 3.38 -5.29
N HIS A 156 7.45 3.56 -5.68
CA HIS A 156 7.84 3.51 -7.08
C HIS A 156 8.11 2.09 -7.55
N GLY A 157 7.62 1.76 -8.74
CA GLY A 157 7.96 0.54 -9.44
C GLY A 157 8.79 0.86 -10.67
N THR A 158 9.68 -0.06 -11.05
CA THR A 158 10.49 0.08 -12.26
C THR A 158 9.91 -0.71 -13.43
N LEU A 159 10.35 -0.38 -14.65
CA LEU A 159 10.05 -1.16 -15.85
C LEU A 159 10.61 -2.60 -15.79
N ARG A 160 11.66 -2.82 -14.99
CA ARG A 160 12.20 -4.17 -14.72
C ARG A 160 11.30 -4.97 -13.76
N GLY A 161 10.35 -4.29 -13.13
CA GLY A 161 9.39 -4.83 -12.19
C GLY A 161 9.96 -5.15 -10.82
N CYS A 162 10.95 -4.37 -10.37
CA CYS A 162 11.25 -4.26 -8.96
C CYS A 162 10.51 -3.05 -8.36
N LEU A 163 10.24 -3.15 -7.07
CA LEU A 163 9.81 -2.04 -6.22
C LEU A 163 11.05 -1.28 -5.74
N LEU A 164 11.05 0.04 -5.82
CA LEU A 164 12.12 0.85 -5.26
C LEU A 164 11.82 1.14 -3.79
N VAL A 165 12.81 0.88 -2.93
CA VAL A 165 12.78 1.23 -1.50
C VAL A 165 13.86 2.26 -1.24
N GLY A 166 13.48 3.46 -0.85
CA GLY A 166 14.34 4.64 -0.79
C GLY A 166 13.81 5.80 -1.64
N ASP A 167 14.73 6.63 -2.14
CA ASP A 167 14.45 7.78 -3.00
C ASP A 167 15.16 7.65 -4.36
N ASP A 168 15.17 8.73 -5.14
CA ASP A 168 15.73 8.73 -6.49
C ASP A 168 17.28 8.58 -6.50
N PHE A 169 17.95 8.83 -5.38
CA PHE A 169 19.40 8.80 -5.26
C PHE A 169 19.89 7.55 -4.53
N ASP A 170 19.26 7.20 -3.41
CA ASP A 170 19.63 6.08 -2.56
C ASP A 170 18.44 5.11 -2.47
N PHE A 171 18.55 3.98 -3.19
CA PHE A 171 17.51 2.96 -3.20
C PHE A 171 18.05 1.53 -3.27
N ILE A 172 17.22 0.59 -2.81
CA ILE A 172 17.36 -0.84 -3.07
C ILE A 172 16.19 -1.37 -3.89
N GLU A 173 16.41 -2.52 -4.54
CA GLU A 173 15.39 -3.19 -5.36
C GLU A 173 14.64 -4.29 -4.57
N GLY A 174 13.38 -4.04 -4.27
CA GLY A 174 12.43 -5.03 -3.76
C GLY A 174 11.89 -5.92 -4.88
N TRP A 175 12.43 -7.14 -5.00
CA TRP A 175 12.03 -8.09 -6.05
C TRP A 175 10.75 -8.86 -5.68
N PRO A 176 9.88 -9.18 -6.66
CA PRO A 176 8.66 -9.97 -6.42
C PRO A 176 8.94 -11.32 -5.75
N SER A 177 10.11 -11.93 -6.00
CA SER A 177 10.55 -13.18 -5.37
C SER A 177 10.61 -13.08 -3.85
N SER A 178 11.12 -11.97 -3.30
CA SER A 178 11.20 -11.74 -1.86
C SER A 178 9.81 -11.74 -1.22
N PHE A 179 8.83 -11.11 -1.87
CA PHE A 179 7.44 -11.10 -1.41
C PHE A 179 6.77 -12.47 -1.55
N LYS A 180 7.09 -13.24 -2.61
CA LYS A 180 6.56 -14.60 -2.80
C LYS A 180 7.04 -15.54 -1.70
N ILE A 181 8.31 -15.44 -1.30
CA ILE A 181 8.92 -16.29 -0.26
C ILE A 181 8.25 -16.09 1.10
N VAL A 182 7.89 -14.85 1.46
CA VAL A 182 7.32 -14.58 2.80
C VAL A 182 5.89 -15.10 2.98
N VAL A 183 5.15 -15.29 1.90
CA VAL A 183 3.81 -15.90 1.93
C VAL A 183 3.81 -17.37 1.52
N GLU A 184 4.98 -17.96 1.32
CA GLU A 184 5.07 -19.37 1.00
C GLU A 184 4.53 -20.23 2.16
N GLY A 185 3.59 -21.13 1.83
CA GLY A 185 2.91 -21.96 2.82
C GLY A 185 1.81 -21.26 3.62
N CYS A 186 1.53 -19.96 3.34
CA CYS A 186 0.36 -19.29 3.90
C CYS A 186 -0.92 -20.01 3.43
N LYS A 187 -1.83 -20.27 4.38
CA LYS A 187 -3.11 -20.96 4.11
C LYS A 187 -4.25 -20.00 3.78
N ALA A 188 -4.11 -18.74 4.16
CA ALA A 188 -5.10 -17.69 3.91
C ALA A 188 -5.20 -17.33 2.44
N ASP A 189 -6.30 -16.70 2.07
CA ASP A 189 -6.39 -16.00 0.78
C ASP A 189 -5.49 -14.76 0.84
N VAL A 190 -4.59 -14.61 -0.12
CA VAL A 190 -3.62 -13.51 -0.15
C VAL A 190 -3.96 -12.57 -1.29
N HIS A 191 -4.07 -11.29 -0.98
CA HIS A 191 -4.27 -10.23 -1.95
C HIS A 191 -3.09 -9.27 -1.91
N LEU A 192 -2.40 -9.10 -3.03
CA LEU A 192 -1.39 -8.08 -3.21
C LEU A 192 -2.05 -6.84 -3.82
N VAL A 193 -2.09 -5.75 -3.06
CA VAL A 193 -2.67 -4.46 -3.45
C VAL A 193 -1.54 -3.45 -3.57
N THR A 194 -1.43 -2.76 -4.71
CA THR A 194 -0.32 -1.84 -4.92
C THR A 194 -0.72 -0.57 -5.67
N SER A 195 -0.12 0.56 -5.27
CA SER A 195 -0.13 1.81 -6.06
C SER A 195 1.10 1.95 -6.95
N ALA A 196 2.08 1.04 -6.81
CA ALA A 196 3.30 1.07 -7.59
C ALA A 196 3.03 0.62 -9.04
N ARG A 197 3.74 1.24 -9.98
CA ARG A 197 3.74 0.85 -11.40
C ARG A 197 4.57 -0.42 -11.55
N LEU A 198 3.95 -1.57 -11.26
CA LEU A 198 4.60 -2.88 -11.35
C LEU A 198 4.09 -3.64 -12.58
N PRO A 199 4.99 -4.15 -13.44
CA PRO A 199 4.60 -4.93 -14.61
C PRO A 199 4.04 -6.30 -14.22
N GLY A 200 3.48 -7.02 -15.21
CA GLY A 200 2.79 -8.30 -15.00
C GLY A 200 3.63 -9.45 -14.40
N ASN A 201 4.94 -9.26 -14.20
CA ASN A 201 5.82 -10.23 -13.52
C ASN A 201 5.53 -10.37 -12.00
N TRP A 202 4.70 -9.48 -11.45
CA TRP A 202 4.12 -9.63 -10.10
C TRP A 202 2.90 -10.57 -10.06
N ALA A 203 2.45 -11.11 -11.20
CA ALA A 203 1.50 -12.21 -11.20
C ALA A 203 2.07 -13.42 -10.46
N SER A 204 1.24 -14.06 -9.65
CA SER A 204 1.62 -15.20 -8.81
C SER A 204 0.40 -16.07 -8.54
N PRO A 205 0.51 -17.41 -8.54
CA PRO A 205 -0.56 -18.26 -8.02
C PRO A 205 -0.71 -18.15 -6.49
N ARG A 206 0.22 -17.48 -5.81
CA ARG A 206 0.21 -17.30 -4.35
C ARG A 206 -0.65 -16.12 -3.89
N TRP A 207 -1.10 -15.26 -4.79
CA TRP A 207 -1.95 -14.12 -4.45
C TRP A 207 -2.83 -13.69 -5.62
N SER A 208 -3.91 -12.97 -5.32
CA SER A 208 -4.61 -12.15 -6.30
C SER A 208 -3.97 -10.76 -6.37
N PHE A 209 -3.67 -10.28 -7.56
CA PHE A 209 -2.97 -9.00 -7.77
C PHE A 209 -3.96 -7.87 -8.12
N PHE A 210 -3.89 -6.76 -7.38
CA PHE A 210 -4.69 -5.56 -7.59
C PHE A 210 -3.78 -4.35 -7.69
N SER A 211 -3.71 -3.74 -8.88
CA SER A 211 -2.98 -2.49 -9.09
C SER A 211 -3.95 -1.31 -9.20
N VAL A 212 -3.64 -0.25 -8.46
CA VAL A 212 -4.31 1.06 -8.51
C VAL A 212 -3.57 2.00 -9.48
N ALA A 213 -2.35 1.64 -9.91
CA ALA A 213 -1.60 2.40 -10.90
C ALA A 213 -2.28 2.35 -12.28
N ARG A 214 -2.31 3.49 -12.99
CA ARG A 214 -2.79 3.52 -14.37
C ARG A 214 -1.84 2.71 -15.26
N GLU A 215 -2.37 1.72 -15.98
CA GLU A 215 -1.76 1.27 -17.23
C GLU A 215 -1.83 2.43 -18.23
N GLU A 216 -0.74 3.14 -18.42
CA GLU A 216 -0.56 3.95 -19.62
C GLU A 216 -0.27 2.97 -20.75
N ARG A 217 -1.28 2.75 -21.61
CA ARG A 217 -1.07 2.07 -22.89
C ARG A 217 -0.15 2.97 -23.70
N GLU A 218 1.03 2.47 -24.02
CA GLU A 218 1.91 3.01 -25.06
C GLU A 218 1.15 3.17 -26.40
#